data_AF-A0A132P6T2-F1
#
_entry.id   AF-A0A132P6T2-F1
#
_cell.length_a   1.000
_cell.length_b   1.000
_cell.length_c   1.000
_cell.angle_alpha   90.00
_cell.angle_beta   90.00
_cell.angle_gamma   90.00
#
_symmetry.space_group_name_H-M   'P 1'
#
loop_
_entity.id
_entity.type
_entity.pdbx_description
1 polymer ?
#
loop_
_entity_poly.entity_id
_entity_poly.type
_entity_poly.pdbx_seq_one_letter_code
_entity_poly.pdbx_strand_id
1 'polypeptide(L)' 'MNITEEAEYFIELPAKQNKLYVNYDIEENISIDAIRVTRFTEAEIKAIDERYWAFAVPVEEVAEG' A
#
# COMPACT_ATOMS: atom_id res chain seq x y z
N MET A 1 15.99 -0.46 22.75
CA MET A 1 14.61 -0.51 22.25
C MET A 1 14.72 -0.39 20.75
N ASN A 2 14.74 -1.51 20.04
CA ASN A 2 14.61 -1.48 18.59
C ASN A 2 13.18 -0.99 18.36
N ILE A 3 13.06 0.26 17.95
CA ILE A 3 11.88 0.75 17.28
C ILE A 3 11.77 -0.18 16.09
N THR A 4 10.87 -1.17 16.14
CA THR A 4 10.45 -1.88 14.94
C THR A 4 9.78 -0.81 14.11
N GLU A 5 10.54 -0.17 13.24
CA GLU A 5 10.01 0.57 12.10
C GLU A 5 9.13 -0.45 11.38
N GLU A 6 7.83 -0.40 11.67
CA GLU A 6 6.88 -1.30 11.02
C GLU A 6 7.02 -1.03 9.53
N ALA A 7 7.46 -2.04 8.78
CA ALA A 7 7.66 -1.91 7.35
C ALA A 7 6.36 -1.39 6.74
N GLU A 8 6.44 -0.21 6.14
CA GLU A 8 5.33 0.40 5.44
C GLU A 8 5.30 -0.19 4.02
N TYR A 9 4.10 -0.47 3.52
CA TYR A 9 3.88 -1.02 2.19
C TYR A 9 2.87 -0.16 1.42
N PHE A 10 3.06 -0.10 0.11
CA PHE A 10 2.06 0.39 -0.84
C PHE A 10 1.41 -0.81 -1.53
N ILE A 11 0.11 -0.77 -1.79
CA ILE A 11 -0.53 -1.83 -2.58
C ILE A 11 -0.58 -1.37 -4.04
N GLU A 12 0.31 -1.89 -4.89
CA GLU A 12 0.36 -1.57 -6.33
C GLU A 12 -0.44 -2.60 -7.13
N LEU A 13 -1.59 -2.18 -7.67
CA LEU A 13 -2.45 -3.05 -8.46
C LEU A 13 -1.97 -3.16 -9.91
N PRO A 14 -2.06 -4.37 -10.52
CA PRO A 14 -1.69 -4.58 -11.91
C PRO A 14 -2.71 -3.90 -12.84
N ALA A 15 -2.35 -2.72 -13.34
CA ALA A 15 -3.15 -1.99 -14.30
C ALA A 15 -2.48 -1.94 -15.68
N LYS A 16 -3.31 -1.95 -16.74
CA LYS A 16 -2.86 -2.18 -18.12
C LYS A 16 -1.95 -1.09 -18.69
N GLN A 17 -1.97 0.11 -18.14
CA GLN A 17 -1.30 1.29 -18.72
C GLN A 17 -0.65 2.19 -17.66
N ASN A 18 -1.28 2.36 -16.50
CA ASN A 18 -0.78 3.19 -15.41
C ASN A 18 -0.69 2.38 -14.12
N LYS A 19 0.20 2.77 -13.21
CA LYS A 19 0.25 2.23 -11.85
C LYS A 19 -0.97 2.72 -11.06
N LEU A 20 -1.66 1.81 -10.41
CA LEU A 20 -2.80 2.10 -9.55
C LEU A 20 -2.47 1.68 -8.13
N TYR A 21 -2.79 2.53 -7.18
CA TYR A 21 -2.52 2.29 -5.77
C TYR A 21 -3.82 2.23 -4.99
N VAL A 22 -3.87 1.34 -4.01
CA VAL A 22 -4.97 1.32 -3.04
C VAL A 22 -4.74 2.44 -2.02
N ASN A 23 -5.82 3.13 -1.64
CA ASN A 23 -5.81 4.26 -0.73
C ASN A 23 -7.04 4.23 0.18
N TYR A 24 -6.93 4.81 1.37
CA TYR A 24 -8.09 5.13 2.18
C TYR A 24 -8.59 6.54 1.81
N ASP A 25 -9.89 6.65 1.52
CA ASP A 25 -10.53 7.95 1.46
C ASP A 25 -10.78 8.51 2.88
N ILE A 26 -11.19 9.77 3.01
CA ILE A 26 -11.43 10.44 4.30
C ILE A 26 -12.50 9.74 5.16
N GLU A 27 -13.31 8.89 4.54
CA GLU A 27 -14.33 8.06 5.19
C GLU A 27 -13.85 6.63 5.49
N GLU A 28 -12.53 6.39 5.49
CA GLU A 28 -11.90 5.06 5.68
C GLU A 28 -12.33 4.01 4.64
N ASN A 29 -12.89 4.45 3.51
CA ASN A 29 -13.24 3.58 2.40
C ASN A 29 -12.04 3.29 1.51
N ILE A 30 -11.96 2.04 1.04
CA ILE A 30 -10.96 1.63 0.05
C ILE A 30 -11.25 2.30 -1.30
N SER A 31 -10.29 3.07 -1.78
CA SER A 31 -10.29 3.71 -3.09
C SER A 31 -9.05 3.30 -3.88
N ILE A 32 -9.11 3.39 -5.21
CA ILE A 32 -7.99 3.10 -6.09
C ILE A 32 -7.68 4.37 -6.88
N ASP A 33 -6.45 4.86 -6.75
CA ASP A 33 -6.02 6.11 -7.38
C ASP A 33 -4.60 5.98 -7.94
N ALA A 34 -4.29 6.73 -9.00
CA ALA A 34 -2.97 6.70 -9.65
C ALA A 34 -2.02 7.77 -9.09
N ILE A 35 -2.54 8.73 -8.32
CA ILE A 35 -1.81 9.90 -7.83
C ILE A 35 -1.64 9.81 -6.32
N ARG A 36 -2.69 9.40 -5.61
CA ARG A 36 -2.61 9.17 -4.17
C ARG A 36 -1.95 7.83 -3.91
N VAL A 37 -1.00 7.84 -2.97
CA VAL A 37 -0.34 6.63 -2.49
C VAL A 37 -0.38 6.64 -0.97
N THR A 38 -1.12 5.69 -0.40
CA THR A 38 -1.27 5.51 1.04
C THR A 38 -0.37 4.38 1.49
N ARG A 39 0.25 4.56 2.66
CA ARG A 39 1.09 3.55 3.29
C ARG A 39 0.25 2.71 4.23
N PHE A 40 0.47 1.41 4.18
CA PHE A 40 -0.23 0.44 5.01
C PHE A 40 0.81 -0.45 5.68
N THR A 41 0.50 -0.89 6.89
CA THR A 41 1.24 -1.98 7.55
C THR A 41 0.77 -3.34 7.02
N GLU A 42 1.56 -4.40 7.22
CA GLU A 42 1.13 -5.77 6.90
C GLU A 42 -0.21 -6.12 7.57
N ALA A 43 -0.38 -5.70 8.83
CA ALA A 43 -1.61 -5.93 9.59
C ALA A 43 -2.81 -5.22 8.95
N GLU A 44 -2.64 -3.97 8.52
CA GLU A 44 -3.71 -3.22 7.82
C GLU A 44 -4.05 -3.85 6.48
N ILE A 45 -3.06 -4.25 5.68
CA ILE A 45 -3.32 -4.90 4.39
C ILE A 45 -4.13 -6.18 4.60
N LYS A 46 -3.74 -7.01 5.57
CA LYS A 46 -4.47 -8.24 5.92
C LYS A 46 -5.84 -7.95 6.52
N ALA A 47 -6.02 -6.82 7.21
CA ALA A 47 -7.31 -6.38 7.76
C ALA A 47 -8.27 -5.88 6.67
N ILE A 48 -7.74 -5.25 5.61
CA ILE A 48 -8.51 -4.93 4.40
C ILE A 48 -8.89 -6.23 3.71
N ASP A 49 -7.88 -6.95 3.21
CA ASP A 49 -8.01 -8.24 2.55
C ASP A 49 -6.61 -8.83 2.32
N GLU A 50 -6.38 -10.07 2.76
CA GLU A 50 -5.10 -10.78 2.57
C GLU A 50 -4.65 -10.84 1.11
N ARG A 51 -5.57 -10.74 0.13
CA ARG A 51 -5.23 -10.76 -1.30
C ARG A 51 -4.44 -9.53 -1.73
N TYR A 52 -4.59 -8.40 -1.04
CA TYR A 52 -3.81 -7.20 -1.31
C TYR A 52 -2.34 -7.37 -0.92
N TRP A 53 -2.01 -8.32 -0.04
CA TRP A 53 -0.64 -8.63 0.34
C TRP A 53 0.22 -9.09 -0.83
N ALA A 54 -0.36 -9.81 -1.80
CA ALA A 54 0.34 -10.22 -3.01
C ALA A 54 0.81 -9.04 -3.89
N PHE A 55 0.26 -7.84 -3.64
CA PHE A 55 0.53 -6.60 -4.34
C PHE A 55 1.25 -5.57 -3.44
N ALA A 56 1.62 -5.96 -2.21
CA ALA A 56 2.29 -5.10 -1.25
C ALA A 56 3.75 -4.89 -1.65
N VAL A 57 4.10 -3.64 -1.93
CA VAL A 57 5.45 -3.19 -2.29
C VAL A 57 6.02 -2.41 -1.09
N PRO A 58 7.15 -2.84 -0.51
CA PRO A 58 7.75 -2.14 0.62
C PRO A 58 8.19 -0.73 0.23
N VAL A 59 7.87 0.26 1.07
CA VAL A 59 8.15 1.68 0.82
C VAL A 59 9.65 1.98 0.79
N GLU A 60 10.46 1.24 1.56
CA GLU A 60 11.93 1.36 1.56
C GLU A 60 12.55 1.15 0.17
N GLU A 61 11.91 0.36 -0.70
CA GLU A 61 12.43 0.06 -2.03
C GLU A 61 12.07 1.13 -3.09
N VAL A 62 11.19 2.09 -2.75
CA VAL A 62 10.67 3.11 -3.69
C VAL A 62 11.47 4.44 -3.64
N ALA A 63 12.50 4.53 -2.78
CA ALA A 63 13.33 5.73 -2.65
C ALA A 63 14.51 5.81 -3.64
N GLU A 64 14.78 4.78 -4.44
CA GLU A 64 15.87 4.76 -5.43
C GLU A 64 15.34 4.43 -6.84
N GLY A 65 14.84 5.45 -7.56
CA GLY A 65 14.42 5.33 -8.96
C GLY A 65 14.12 6.66 -9.63
#